data_AF-A0A086M9Q8-F1
#
_entry.id   AF-A0A086M9Q8-F1
#
_cell.length_a   1.000
_cell.length_b   1.000
_cell.length_c   1.000
_cell.angle_alpha   90.00
_cell.angle_beta   90.00
_cell.angle_gamma   90.00
#
_symmetry.space_group_name_H-M   'P 1'
#
loop_
_entity.id
_entity.type
_entity.pdbx_description
1 polymer ?
#
loop_
_entity_poly.entity_id
_entity_poly.type
_entity_poly.pdbx_seq_one_letter_code
_entity_poly.pdbx_strand_id
1 'polypeptide(L)'
;LETLRSAKLFETLALRDDEEEHSIEMQLPFLRHILRGKSFTLVPIVVGDLRPSGHAAVAKALRPYFLQEGNLFVFSSDFCHWGRRFRYSYLPPATASLPIFERIGILDKEGAALIEQQDPAGFQEYYERTGNTICGHNPISIFLHLLEASGRPRSAFKTKLLDYSQSSQVENESSSSVSYAAFASSLLSPAPSLS
;
A
#
# COMPACT_ATOMS: atom_id res chain seq x y z
N LEU A 1 16.57 7.36 -12.92
CA LEU A 1 15.99 8.65 -12.47
C LEU A 1 15.65 9.55 -13.65
N GLU A 2 16.59 9.86 -14.54
CA GLU A 2 16.30 10.68 -15.74
C GLU A 2 15.19 10.10 -16.61
N THR A 3 15.13 8.79 -16.77
CA THR A 3 14.04 8.10 -17.49
C THR A 3 12.66 8.28 -16.84
N LEU A 4 12.59 8.36 -15.50
CA LEU A 4 11.33 8.64 -14.80
C LEU A 4 10.97 10.12 -14.91
N ARG A 5 11.95 11.02 -14.78
CA ARG A 5 11.77 12.47 -14.93
C ARG A 5 11.37 12.88 -16.34
N SER A 6 11.81 12.14 -17.36
CA SER A 6 11.47 12.41 -18.76
C SER A 6 10.12 11.82 -19.16
N ALA A 7 9.56 10.89 -18.37
CA ALA A 7 8.17 10.51 -18.50
C ALA A 7 7.29 11.68 -18.05
N LYS A 8 6.32 12.10 -18.88
CA LYS A 8 5.33 13.16 -18.56
C LYS A 8 4.34 12.78 -17.45
N LEU A 9 4.76 11.91 -16.55
CA LEU A 9 3.97 11.30 -15.48
C LEU A 9 4.52 11.66 -14.09
N PHE A 10 5.76 12.12 -14.02
CA PHE A 10 6.42 12.49 -12.76
C PHE A 10 6.84 13.95 -12.82
N GLU A 11 6.71 14.61 -11.68
CA GLU A 11 7.16 15.99 -11.48
C GLU A 11 8.21 16.00 -10.37
N THR A 12 9.02 17.06 -10.35
CA THR A 12 9.95 17.27 -9.24
C THR A 12 9.23 17.99 -8.13
N LEU A 13 9.18 17.38 -6.95
CA LEU A 13 8.63 18.01 -5.75
C LEU A 13 9.56 19.16 -5.32
N ALA A 14 8.99 20.30 -4.94
CA ALA A 14 9.78 21.40 -4.40
C ALA A 14 10.38 20.99 -3.04
N LEU A 15 11.58 21.48 -2.73
CA LEU A 15 12.28 21.12 -1.48
C LEU A 15 11.40 21.35 -0.23
N ARG A 16 10.64 22.44 -0.21
CA ARG A 16 9.74 22.75 0.90
C ARG A 16 8.64 21.68 1.06
N ASP A 17 8.03 21.27 -0.05
CA ASP A 17 6.95 20.28 -0.01
C ASP A 17 7.51 18.88 0.34
N ASP A 18 8.75 18.59 -0.05
CA ASP A 18 9.48 17.36 0.35
C ASP A 18 9.75 17.34 1.87
N GLU A 19 10.22 18.46 2.44
CA GLU A 19 10.46 18.59 3.89
C GLU A 19 9.17 18.58 4.73
N GLU A 20 8.01 18.92 4.13
CA GLU A 20 6.69 18.85 4.77
C GLU A 20 6.02 17.45 4.62
N GLU A 21 6.57 16.54 3.79
CA GLU A 21 5.99 15.22 3.50
C GLU A 21 6.59 14.11 4.38
N HIS A 22 5.76 13.54 5.27
CA HIS A 22 6.25 12.57 6.27
C HIS A 22 6.13 11.10 5.85
N SER A 23 5.33 10.75 4.84
CA SER A 23 5.06 9.34 4.50
C SER A 23 6.32 8.56 4.08
N ILE A 24 7.29 9.25 3.47
CA ILE A 24 8.60 8.70 3.11
C ILE A 24 9.57 8.79 4.29
N GLU A 25 9.61 9.93 4.98
CA GLU A 25 10.51 10.18 6.11
C GLU A 25 10.41 9.08 7.17
N MET A 26 9.19 8.65 7.50
CA MET A 26 8.93 7.60 8.50
C MET A 26 9.56 6.24 8.16
N GLN A 27 9.83 5.97 6.87
CA GLN A 27 10.47 4.73 6.43
C GLN A 27 12.00 4.77 6.59
N LEU A 28 12.62 5.96 6.59
CA LEU A 28 14.07 6.12 6.51
C LEU A 28 14.82 5.56 7.73
N PRO A 29 14.38 5.79 9.00
CA PRO A 29 15.05 5.21 10.16
C PRO A 29 15.01 3.69 10.15
N PHE A 30 13.88 3.10 9.77
CA PHE A 30 13.70 1.66 9.70
C PHE A 30 14.59 1.05 8.62
N LEU A 31 14.56 1.58 7.40
CA LEU A 31 15.43 1.15 6.29
C LEU A 31 16.91 1.28 6.64
N ARG A 32 17.31 2.41 7.23
CA ARG A 32 18.68 2.62 7.71
C ARG A 32 19.10 1.59 8.75
N HIS A 33 18.18 1.14 9.60
CA HIS A 33 18.44 0.13 10.62
C HIS A 33 18.56 -1.28 10.02
N ILE A 34 17.61 -1.72 9.21
CA ILE A 34 17.60 -3.10 8.67
C ILE A 34 18.66 -3.31 7.59
N LEU A 35 19.10 -2.24 6.90
CA LEU A 35 20.16 -2.29 5.88
C LEU A 35 21.52 -1.82 6.42
N ARG A 36 21.74 -1.81 7.73
CA ARG A 36 23.04 -1.44 8.33
C ARG A 36 24.17 -2.28 7.71
N GLY A 37 25.26 -1.60 7.33
CA GLY A 37 26.41 -2.23 6.69
C GLY A 37 26.25 -2.49 5.18
N LYS A 38 25.10 -2.16 4.58
CA LYS A 38 24.89 -2.24 3.13
C LYS A 38 24.85 -0.84 2.52
N SER A 39 25.42 -0.69 1.33
CA SER A 39 25.20 0.49 0.49
C SER A 39 23.89 0.30 -0.30
N PHE A 40 23.07 1.35 -0.36
CA PHE A 40 21.89 1.39 -1.20
C PHE A 40 21.65 2.81 -1.68
N THR A 41 20.92 2.95 -2.78
CA THR A 41 20.44 4.24 -3.28
C THR A 41 18.94 4.32 -3.03
N LEU A 42 18.47 5.41 -2.44
CA LEU A 42 17.06 5.67 -2.24
C LEU A 42 16.48 6.39 -3.47
N VAL A 43 15.31 5.95 -3.93
CA VAL A 43 14.52 6.62 -4.97
C VAL A 43 13.16 6.98 -4.38
N PRO A 44 12.99 8.17 -3.79
CA PRO A 44 11.71 8.60 -3.23
C PRO A 44 10.73 8.95 -4.35
N ILE A 45 9.47 8.50 -4.21
CA ILE A 45 8.37 8.81 -5.10
C ILE A 45 7.16 9.15 -4.22
N VAL A 46 6.77 10.43 -4.19
CA VAL A 46 5.53 10.86 -3.55
C VAL A 46 4.37 10.60 -4.51
N VAL A 47 3.34 9.92 -4.01
CA VAL A 47 2.15 9.58 -4.79
C VAL A 47 1.00 10.44 -4.29
N GLY A 48 0.57 11.40 -5.11
CA GLY A 48 -0.59 12.23 -4.82
C GLY A 48 -1.92 11.52 -5.09
N ASP A 49 -2.96 12.32 -5.30
CA ASP A 49 -4.26 11.79 -5.72
C ASP A 49 -4.24 11.38 -7.19
N LEU A 50 -4.61 10.13 -7.47
CA LEU A 50 -4.61 9.55 -8.80
C LEU A 50 -6.02 9.10 -9.17
N ARG A 51 -6.42 9.41 -10.41
CA ARG A 51 -7.57 8.74 -11.02
C ARG A 51 -7.24 7.26 -11.25
N PRO A 52 -8.24 6.36 -11.33
CA PRO A 52 -8.01 4.92 -11.53
C PRO A 52 -7.08 4.59 -12.72
N SER A 53 -7.17 5.34 -13.83
CA SER A 53 -6.29 5.14 -14.99
C SER A 53 -4.82 5.50 -14.74
N GLY A 54 -4.54 6.32 -13.71
CA GLY A 54 -3.19 6.72 -13.31
C GLY A 54 -2.39 5.58 -12.69
N HIS A 55 -3.03 4.67 -11.93
CA HIS A 55 -2.34 3.55 -11.27
C HIS A 55 -1.64 2.65 -12.28
N ALA A 56 -2.34 2.25 -13.35
CA ALA A 56 -1.79 1.43 -14.43
C ALA A 56 -0.66 2.15 -15.20
N ALA A 57 -0.77 3.46 -15.42
CA ALA A 57 0.25 4.24 -16.08
C ALA A 57 1.55 4.32 -15.26
N VAL A 58 1.44 4.57 -13.95
CA VAL A 58 2.58 4.60 -13.03
C VAL A 58 3.20 3.22 -12.90
N ALA A 59 2.39 2.17 -12.76
CA ALA A 59 2.86 0.80 -12.73
C ALA A 59 3.64 0.44 -14.01
N LYS A 60 3.15 0.80 -15.18
CA LYS A 60 3.86 0.58 -16.46
C LYS A 60 5.21 1.32 -16.51
N ALA A 61 5.28 2.54 -15.98
CA ALA A 61 6.52 3.31 -15.93
C ALA A 61 7.55 2.71 -14.95
N LEU A 62 7.09 2.16 -13.82
CA LEU A 62 7.94 1.55 -12.79
C LEU A 62 8.31 0.09 -13.10
N ARG A 63 7.55 -0.58 -13.97
CA ARG A 63 7.73 -1.99 -14.35
C ARG A 63 9.18 -2.39 -14.68
N PRO A 64 9.96 -1.62 -15.47
CA PRO A 64 11.34 -2.01 -15.82
C PRO A 64 12.24 -2.22 -14.60
N TYR A 65 11.92 -1.59 -13.46
CA TYR A 65 12.69 -1.66 -12.22
C TYR A 65 12.13 -2.70 -11.23
N PHE A 66 10.88 -3.13 -11.38
CA PHE A 66 10.14 -3.88 -10.36
C PHE A 66 10.72 -5.27 -10.05
N LEU A 67 11.14 -6.01 -11.10
CA LEU A 67 11.72 -7.35 -10.96
C LEU A 67 13.23 -7.37 -11.18
N GLN A 68 13.88 -6.21 -11.19
CA GLN A 68 15.33 -6.13 -11.31
C GLN A 68 15.97 -6.54 -9.98
N GLU A 69 16.92 -7.47 -10.05
CA GLU A 69 17.67 -7.92 -8.88
C GLU A 69 18.38 -6.74 -8.20
N GLY A 70 18.34 -6.72 -6.86
CA GLY A 70 18.90 -5.64 -6.05
C GLY A 70 17.92 -4.49 -5.76
N ASN A 71 16.76 -4.45 -6.41
CA ASN A 71 15.72 -3.46 -6.10
C ASN A 71 14.76 -3.95 -5.01
N LEU A 72 14.34 -3.01 -4.15
CA LEU A 72 13.28 -3.20 -3.16
C LEU A 72 12.28 -2.07 -3.31
N PHE A 73 11.00 -2.42 -3.43
CA PHE A 73 9.89 -1.47 -3.43
C PHE A 73 9.25 -1.44 -2.05
N VAL A 74 9.05 -0.23 -1.52
CA VAL A 74 8.37 0.01 -0.24
C VAL A 74 7.16 0.89 -0.52
N PHE A 75 5.97 0.38 -0.23
CA PHE A 75 4.70 1.11 -0.36
C PHE A 75 4.24 1.53 1.04
N SER A 76 4.30 2.82 1.33
CA SER A 76 3.96 3.38 2.66
C SER A 76 2.44 3.59 2.77
N SER A 77 1.82 3.03 3.82
CA SER A 77 0.39 3.22 4.10
C SER A 77 0.03 2.86 5.54
N ASP A 78 -0.80 3.69 6.16
CA ASP A 78 -1.70 3.28 7.24
C ASP A 78 -3.00 2.71 6.65
N PHE A 79 -3.79 1.99 7.45
CA PHE A 79 -5.12 1.46 7.11
C PHE A 79 -6.21 2.38 7.65
N CYS A 80 -7.34 1.88 8.15
CA CYS A 80 -8.48 2.70 8.57
C CYS A 80 -8.11 3.76 9.62
N HIS A 81 -8.36 5.02 9.29
CA HIS A 81 -8.47 6.14 10.21
C HIS A 81 -9.95 6.30 10.60
N TRP A 82 -10.34 5.68 11.71
CA TRP A 82 -11.72 5.64 12.17
C TRP A 82 -11.99 6.66 13.28
N GLY A 83 -13.12 7.35 13.21
CA GLY A 83 -13.65 8.23 14.24
C GLY A 83 -13.98 9.64 13.72
N ARG A 84 -14.72 10.40 14.53
CA ARG A 84 -15.24 11.72 14.15
C ARG A 84 -14.16 12.71 13.69
N ARG A 85 -12.96 12.67 14.28
CA ARG A 85 -11.83 13.55 13.90
C ARG A 85 -11.36 13.35 12.47
N PHE A 86 -11.58 12.15 11.91
CA PHE A 86 -11.25 11.81 10.53
C PHE A 86 -12.44 11.96 9.58
N ARG A 87 -13.62 12.35 10.11
CA ARG A 87 -14.89 12.39 9.37
C ARG A 87 -15.24 11.04 8.71
N TYR A 88 -14.84 9.95 9.35
CA TYR A 88 -15.10 8.59 8.88
C TYR A 88 -15.50 7.69 10.04
N SER A 89 -16.70 7.13 9.98
CA SER A 89 -17.25 6.24 11.02
C SER A 89 -18.03 5.07 10.43
N TYR A 90 -17.78 4.75 9.15
CA TYR A 90 -18.40 3.61 8.51
C TYR A 90 -17.98 2.32 9.21
N LEU A 91 -18.93 1.40 9.36
CA LEU A 91 -18.72 0.06 9.89
C LEU A 91 -19.58 -0.91 9.07
N PRO A 92 -19.08 -2.13 8.75
CA PRO A 92 -19.88 -3.11 8.01
C PRO A 92 -21.23 -3.37 8.71
N PRO A 93 -22.36 -3.35 7.98
CA PRO A 93 -23.68 -3.58 8.59
C PRO A 93 -23.82 -4.98 9.22
N ALA A 94 -23.25 -5.99 8.58
CA ALA A 94 -23.33 -7.39 9.01
C ALA A 94 -22.60 -7.70 10.33
N THR A 95 -21.89 -6.72 10.91
CA THR A 95 -21.06 -6.90 12.12
C THR A 95 -21.61 -6.12 13.33
N ALA A 96 -22.85 -5.67 13.27
CA ALA A 96 -23.45 -4.77 14.27
C ALA A 96 -23.45 -5.32 15.72
N SER A 97 -23.34 -6.64 15.92
CA SER A 97 -23.25 -7.27 17.24
C SER A 97 -21.85 -7.22 17.88
N LEU A 98 -20.83 -6.81 17.14
CA LEU A 98 -19.44 -6.81 17.60
C LEU A 98 -19.02 -5.42 18.12
N PRO A 99 -18.01 -5.36 19.02
CA PRO A 99 -17.37 -4.10 19.40
C PRO A 99 -16.80 -3.34 18.19
N ILE A 100 -16.78 -2.01 18.25
CA ILE A 100 -16.35 -1.15 17.12
C ILE A 100 -14.96 -1.55 16.60
N PHE A 101 -13.99 -1.79 17.48
CA PHE A 101 -12.63 -2.17 17.07
C PHE A 101 -12.58 -3.47 16.25
N GLU A 102 -13.40 -4.47 16.57
CA GLU A 102 -13.49 -5.72 15.80
C GLU A 102 -14.13 -5.47 14.44
N ARG A 103 -15.14 -4.60 14.38
CA ARG A 103 -15.80 -4.22 13.12
C ARG A 103 -14.86 -3.46 12.18
N ILE A 104 -14.02 -2.58 12.73
CA ILE A 104 -12.92 -1.93 11.99
C ILE A 104 -11.94 -3.00 11.50
N GLY A 105 -11.57 -3.96 12.36
CA GLY A 105 -10.70 -5.07 11.99
C GLY A 105 -11.23 -5.94 10.85
N ILE A 106 -12.55 -6.18 10.80
CA ILE A 106 -13.19 -6.90 9.69
C ILE A 106 -13.13 -6.09 8.41
N LEU A 107 -13.43 -4.79 8.49
CA LEU A 107 -13.33 -3.87 7.35
C LEU A 107 -11.91 -3.88 6.77
N ASP A 108 -10.89 -3.68 7.61
CA ASP A 108 -9.49 -3.63 7.17
C ASP A 108 -9.03 -4.97 6.60
N LYS A 109 -9.44 -6.09 7.20
CA LYS A 109 -9.09 -7.44 6.73
C LYS A 109 -9.76 -7.80 5.41
N GLU A 110 -10.91 -7.22 5.08
CA GLU A 110 -11.51 -7.35 3.74
C GLU A 110 -10.60 -6.74 2.68
N GLY A 111 -10.13 -5.51 2.88
CA GLY A 111 -9.14 -4.86 2.01
C GLY A 111 -7.82 -5.62 1.96
N ALA A 112 -7.31 -6.07 3.12
CA ALA A 112 -6.08 -6.85 3.21
C ALA A 112 -6.16 -8.15 2.41
N ALA A 113 -7.30 -8.85 2.46
CA ALA A 113 -7.50 -10.09 1.73
C ALA A 113 -7.43 -9.87 0.21
N LEU A 114 -7.94 -8.75 -0.30
CA LEU A 114 -7.85 -8.39 -1.72
C LEU A 114 -6.40 -8.08 -2.15
N ILE A 115 -5.62 -7.48 -1.25
CA ILE A 115 -4.17 -7.27 -1.46
C ILE A 115 -3.43 -8.61 -1.50
N GLU A 116 -3.71 -9.53 -0.56
CA GLU A 116 -3.11 -10.88 -0.56
C GLU A 116 -3.49 -11.68 -1.81
N GLN A 117 -4.72 -11.51 -2.31
CA GLN A 117 -5.23 -12.10 -3.55
C GLN A 117 -4.68 -11.44 -4.82
N GLN A 118 -3.93 -10.33 -4.69
CA GLN A 118 -3.36 -9.57 -5.79
C GLN A 118 -4.44 -9.08 -6.77
N ASP A 119 -5.57 -8.61 -6.25
CA ASP A 119 -6.75 -8.25 -7.04
C ASP A 119 -6.98 -6.72 -7.08
N PRO A 120 -6.45 -6.00 -8.09
CA PRO A 120 -6.61 -4.55 -8.19
C PRO A 120 -8.07 -4.12 -8.40
N ALA A 121 -8.86 -4.88 -9.17
CA ALA A 121 -10.25 -4.54 -9.43
C ALA A 121 -11.09 -4.69 -8.15
N GLY A 122 -10.96 -5.83 -7.47
CA GLY A 122 -11.65 -6.05 -6.20
C GLY A 122 -11.24 -5.03 -5.12
N PHE A 123 -9.95 -4.67 -5.04
CA PHE A 123 -9.48 -3.63 -4.12
C PHE A 123 -10.10 -2.25 -4.42
N GLN A 124 -10.20 -1.87 -5.70
CA GLN A 124 -10.85 -0.64 -6.11
C GLN A 124 -12.34 -0.62 -5.75
N GLU A 125 -13.07 -1.70 -6.07
CA GLU A 125 -14.49 -1.83 -5.73
C GLU A 125 -14.73 -1.78 -4.21
N TYR A 126 -13.86 -2.43 -3.42
CA TYR A 126 -13.88 -2.34 -1.97
C TYR A 126 -13.66 -0.90 -1.47
N TYR A 127 -12.67 -0.21 -2.02
CA TYR A 127 -12.35 1.17 -1.62
C TYR A 127 -13.51 2.11 -1.93
N GLU A 128 -14.09 2.04 -3.13
CA GLU A 128 -15.24 2.84 -3.54
C GLU A 128 -16.49 2.56 -2.71
N ARG A 129 -16.77 1.29 -2.41
CA ARG A 129 -17.95 0.87 -1.64
C ARG A 129 -17.87 1.28 -0.18
N THR A 130 -16.70 1.18 0.43
CA THR A 130 -16.53 1.39 1.88
C THR A 130 -16.12 2.81 2.22
N GLY A 131 -15.40 3.49 1.33
CA GLY A 131 -14.75 4.76 1.61
C GLY A 131 -13.66 4.65 2.69
N ASN A 132 -13.10 3.45 2.91
CA ASN A 132 -12.11 3.25 3.96
C ASN A 132 -10.92 4.21 3.79
N THR A 133 -10.50 4.84 4.88
CA THR A 133 -9.54 5.95 4.92
C THR A 133 -8.08 5.48 4.83
N ILE A 134 -7.80 4.46 4.02
CA ILE A 134 -6.45 3.94 3.75
C ILE A 134 -5.64 5.04 3.04
N CYS A 135 -4.67 5.63 3.74
CA CYS A 135 -3.95 6.81 3.23
C CYS A 135 -3.10 6.49 2.00
N GLY A 136 -2.56 5.27 1.92
CA GLY A 136 -1.77 4.77 0.80
C GLY A 136 -2.55 3.92 -0.20
N HIS A 137 -3.88 4.13 -0.35
CA HIS A 137 -4.67 3.38 -1.35
C HIS A 137 -4.10 3.52 -2.77
N ASN A 138 -3.60 4.71 -3.15
CA ASN A 138 -2.95 4.93 -4.45
C ASN A 138 -1.64 4.13 -4.62
N PRO A 139 -0.65 4.20 -3.69
CA PRO A 139 0.50 3.30 -3.67
C PRO A 139 0.15 1.81 -3.72
N ILE A 140 -0.85 1.36 -2.96
CA ILE A 140 -1.30 -0.04 -2.96
C ILE A 140 -1.88 -0.43 -4.32
N SER A 141 -2.73 0.41 -4.92
CA SER A 141 -3.26 0.16 -6.27
C SER A 141 -2.15 0.12 -7.31
N ILE A 142 -1.12 0.98 -7.23
CA ILE A 142 0.06 0.90 -8.09
C ILE A 142 0.81 -0.43 -7.91
N PHE A 143 0.99 -0.89 -6.67
CA PHE A 143 1.60 -2.19 -6.38
C PHE A 143 0.84 -3.33 -7.04
N LEU A 144 -0.50 -3.38 -6.91
CA LEU A 144 -1.32 -4.43 -7.52
C LEU A 144 -1.23 -4.40 -9.05
N HIS A 145 -1.27 -3.22 -9.66
CA HIS A 145 -1.08 -3.07 -11.10
C HIS A 145 0.36 -3.39 -11.55
N LEU A 146 1.37 -3.22 -10.68
CA LEU A 146 2.75 -3.62 -10.95
C LEU A 146 2.89 -5.14 -11.04
N LEU A 147 2.21 -5.88 -10.16
CA LEU A 147 2.14 -7.33 -10.23
C LEU A 147 1.55 -7.80 -11.55
N GLU A 148 0.43 -7.22 -11.99
CA GLU A 148 -0.21 -7.54 -13.28
C GLU A 148 0.66 -7.15 -14.47
N ALA A 149 1.24 -5.94 -14.45
CA ALA A 149 2.08 -5.43 -15.53
C ALA A 149 3.38 -6.22 -15.70
N SER A 150 3.83 -6.93 -14.65
CA SER A 150 5.05 -7.74 -14.65
C SER A 150 5.08 -8.84 -15.72
N GLY A 151 3.91 -9.24 -16.24
CA GLY A 151 3.76 -10.31 -17.22
C GLY A 151 3.92 -11.71 -16.63
N ARG A 152 4.00 -11.84 -15.29
CA ARG A 152 4.00 -13.12 -14.57
C ARG A 152 2.60 -13.46 -14.08
N PRO A 153 2.24 -14.74 -13.97
CA PRO A 153 0.96 -15.13 -13.36
C PRO A 153 0.94 -14.72 -11.88
N ARG A 154 -0.25 -14.43 -11.32
CA ARG A 154 -0.42 -14.09 -9.88
C ARG A 154 0.21 -15.12 -8.95
N SER A 155 0.19 -16.41 -9.33
CA SER A 155 0.82 -17.50 -8.59
C SER A 155 2.35 -17.44 -8.53
N ALA A 156 3.00 -16.61 -9.35
CA ALA A 156 4.44 -16.36 -9.26
C ALA A 156 4.79 -15.47 -8.05
N PHE A 157 3.81 -14.78 -7.45
CA PHE A 157 4.02 -13.92 -6.30
C PHE A 157 3.32 -14.47 -5.07
N LYS A 158 3.94 -14.27 -3.91
CA LYS A 158 3.34 -14.56 -2.61
C LYS A 158 3.26 -13.26 -1.82
N THR A 159 2.09 -12.65 -1.84
CA THR A 159 1.75 -11.46 -1.03
C THR A 159 1.06 -11.92 0.25
N LYS A 160 1.55 -11.45 1.40
CA LYS A 160 1.05 -11.85 2.71
C LYS A 160 0.93 -10.68 3.67
N LEU A 161 -0.17 -10.65 4.42
CA LEU A 161 -0.30 -9.89 5.65
C LEU A 161 0.57 -10.55 6.72
N LEU A 162 1.53 -9.80 7.25
CA LEU A 162 2.46 -10.26 8.28
C LEU A 162 1.98 -9.93 9.68
N ASP A 163 1.44 -8.72 9.85
CA ASP A 163 0.95 -8.24 11.13
C ASP A 163 -0.16 -7.19 10.92
N TYR A 164 -1.06 -7.11 11.89
CA TYR A 164 -2.15 -6.15 11.92
C TYR A 164 -2.37 -5.66 13.36
N SER A 165 -2.45 -4.35 13.53
CA SER A 165 -2.73 -3.74 14.82
C SER A 165 -3.59 -2.48 14.67
N GLN A 166 -4.08 -1.98 15.79
CA GLN A 166 -4.82 -0.73 15.89
C GLN A 166 -4.16 0.13 16.97
N SER A 167 -4.08 1.44 16.76
CA SER A 167 -3.51 2.38 17.74
C SER A 167 -4.20 2.29 19.11
N SER A 168 -5.48 1.90 19.12
CA SER A 168 -6.30 1.67 20.31
C SER A 168 -7.53 0.85 19.92
N GLN A 169 -8.08 0.09 20.88
CA GLN A 169 -9.38 -0.57 20.73
C GLN A 169 -10.51 0.43 21.00
N VAL A 170 -11.18 0.88 19.94
CA VAL A 170 -12.34 1.77 20.04
C VAL A 170 -13.56 0.98 20.53
N GLU A 171 -14.17 1.44 21.63
CA GLU A 171 -15.41 0.87 22.19
C GLU A 171 -16.62 1.79 22.07
N ASN A 172 -16.40 3.10 21.84
CA ASN A 172 -17.47 4.10 21.73
C ASN A 172 -17.21 5.07 20.57
N GLU A 173 -18.28 5.70 20.07
CA GLU A 173 -18.22 6.56 18.88
C GLU A 173 -17.48 7.90 19.08
N SER A 174 -17.25 8.30 20.34
CA SER A 174 -16.43 9.49 20.64
C SER A 174 -14.93 9.26 20.50
N SER A 175 -14.49 7.99 20.53
CA SER A 175 -13.09 7.60 20.36
C SER A 175 -12.68 7.51 18.89
N SER A 176 -11.38 7.34 18.64
CA SER A 176 -10.83 7.19 17.30
C SER A 176 -9.61 6.28 17.32
N SER A 177 -9.33 5.62 16.20
CA SER A 177 -8.13 4.79 16.01
C SER A 177 -7.57 4.92 14.61
N VAL A 178 -6.30 4.56 14.47
CA VAL A 178 -5.66 4.28 13.18
C VAL A 178 -5.26 2.81 13.17
N SER A 179 -5.58 2.10 12.10
CA SER A 179 -5.11 0.72 11.89
C SER A 179 -3.78 0.69 11.14
N TYR A 180 -2.97 -0.31 11.45
CA TYR A 180 -1.67 -0.55 10.82
C TYR A 180 -1.62 -1.99 10.29
N ALA A 181 -1.12 -2.16 9.07
CA ALA A 181 -0.97 -3.47 8.46
C ALA A 181 0.38 -3.57 7.74
N ALA A 182 1.15 -4.61 8.05
CA ALA A 182 2.43 -4.88 7.41
C ALA A 182 2.29 -6.01 6.39
N PHE A 183 2.72 -5.78 5.16
CA PHE A 183 2.70 -6.79 4.09
C PHE A 183 4.10 -7.09 3.58
N ALA A 184 4.31 -8.32 3.10
CA ALA A 184 5.46 -8.67 2.27
C ALA A 184 5.00 -9.41 1.01
N SER A 185 5.62 -9.06 -0.12
CA SER A 185 5.44 -9.76 -1.38
C SER A 185 6.78 -10.28 -1.88
N SER A 186 6.84 -11.55 -2.26
CA SER A 186 8.04 -12.17 -2.84
C SER A 186 7.73 -12.84 -4.16
N LEU A 187 8.67 -12.76 -5.09
CA LEU A 187 8.67 -13.60 -6.29
C LEU A 187 9.06 -15.02 -5.86
N LEU A 188 8.17 -15.97 -6.08
CA LEU A 188 8.48 -17.38 -5.95
C LEU A 188 9.39 -17.76 -7.12
N SER A 189 10.55 -18.36 -6.83
CA SER A 189 11.46 -18.88 -7.86
C SER A 189 10.67 -19.67 -8.90
N PRO A 190 11.05 -19.65 -10.19
CA PRO A 190 10.29 -20.37 -11.21
C PRO A 190 10.16 -21.82 -10.76
N ALA A 191 8.95 -22.38 -10.89
CA ALA A 191 8.78 -23.83 -10.86
C ALA A 191 9.85 -24.44 -11.78
N PRO A 192 10.50 -25.55 -11.39
CA PRO A 192 11.54 -26.15 -12.22
C PRO A 192 10.97 -26.35 -13.62
N SER A 193 11.71 -25.88 -14.63
CA SER A 193 11.41 -26.20 -16.02
C SER A 193 11.27 -27.70 -16.12
N LEU A 194 10.09 -28.18 -16.51
CA LEU A 194 9.91 -29.57 -16.93
C LEU A 194 10.86 -29.76 -18.12
N SER A 195 11.97 -30.43 -17.85
CA SER A 195 12.93 -30.93 -18.82
C SER A 195 12.28 -31.96 -19.73
#